data_AF-A0A2V9RHB8-F1
#
_entry.id   AF-A0A2V9RHB8-F1
#
_cell.length_a   1.000
_cell.length_b   1.000
_cell.length_c   1.000
_cell.angle_alpha   90.00
_cell.angle_beta   90.00
_cell.angle_gamma   90.00
#
_symmetry.space_group_name_H-M   'P 1'
#
loop_
_entity.id
_entity.type
_entity.pdbx_description
1 polymer ?
#
loop_
_entity_poly.entity_id
_entity_poly.type
_entity_poly.pdbx_seq_one_letter_code
_entity_poly.pdbx_strand_id
1 'polypeptide(L)'
;MMVSLIFCLHLLRFLRFSEMPWNPLLHRKKAILFLAIGGLILAPPTFTADIDKYIGLQISQVNFLSDDPIEPSKLQGIVAVATGQTFDPRSVRSSIQTLYETREFSYIEVDAESLDEGLAITFRLRPNFFFGDFRLGGDPVLRSPLSRLTPLPLGEAYSPKAVQDLLAKVQEALRNSGYYQAKVIPNIQFLSQRKLVTVEFLVQAGDRAAISKITLIGSPLLEEKEILDKMKLHVGSFFDNESSNGDS
;
A
#
# COMPACT_ATOMS: atom_id res chain seq x y z
N MET A 1 20.84 -30.50 49.12
CA MET A 1 21.49 -29.52 48.21
C MET A 1 20.78 -29.57 46.88
N MET A 2 19.95 -28.57 46.58
CA MET A 2 19.75 -27.98 45.24
C MET A 2 18.57 -26.99 45.35
N VAL A 3 18.90 -25.72 45.13
CA VAL A 3 17.96 -24.60 45.06
C VAL A 3 17.41 -24.56 43.64
N SER A 4 16.09 -24.43 43.49
CA SER A 4 15.46 -24.15 42.19
C SER A 4 14.51 -22.97 42.39
N LEU A 5 14.84 -21.83 41.78
CA LEU A 5 14.02 -20.62 41.80
C LEU A 5 12.84 -20.77 40.83
N ILE A 6 11.66 -20.51 41.35
CA ILE A 6 10.38 -20.48 40.63
C ILE A 6 9.92 -19.01 40.56
N PHE A 7 9.66 -18.52 39.35
CA PHE A 7 8.78 -17.38 39.04
C PHE A 7 7.88 -17.87 37.89
N CYS A 8 6.73 -18.49 38.17
CA CYS A 8 5.40 -17.91 38.44
C CYS A 8 4.96 -16.90 37.35
N LEU A 9 4.17 -17.37 36.37
CA LEU A 9 2.72 -17.06 36.14
C LEU A 9 2.49 -15.62 35.65
N HIS A 10 1.68 -15.27 34.64
CA HIS A 10 0.40 -15.78 34.10
C HIS A 10 0.26 -15.15 32.68
N LEU A 11 -0.22 -15.85 31.64
CA LEU A 11 -1.61 -16.25 31.33
C LEU A 11 -2.46 -15.13 30.66
N LEU A 12 -3.03 -15.49 29.49
CA LEU A 12 -4.23 -14.94 28.81
C LEU A 12 -4.12 -13.54 28.13
N ARG A 13 -4.28 -13.41 26.80
CA ARG A 13 -5.47 -13.60 25.93
C ARG A 13 -6.32 -12.32 25.83
N PHE A 14 -6.38 -11.79 24.61
CA PHE A 14 -7.45 -11.00 23.98
C PHE A 14 -8.06 -9.83 24.77
N LEU A 15 -8.01 -8.62 24.20
CA LEU A 15 -9.20 -7.78 23.98
C LEU A 15 -8.90 -6.62 23.02
N ARG A 16 -9.91 -6.37 22.19
CA ARG A 16 -10.09 -5.35 21.16
C ARG A 16 -10.79 -4.16 21.83
N PHE A 17 -10.31 -2.92 21.68
CA PHE A 17 -11.05 -1.68 22.02
C PHE A 17 -10.27 -0.51 21.36
N SER A 18 -10.63 0.04 20.19
CA SER A 18 -11.75 0.94 19.85
C SER A 18 -11.88 2.17 20.76
N GLU A 19 -11.80 3.34 20.11
CA GLU A 19 -12.38 4.63 20.53
C GLU A 19 -11.67 5.41 21.65
N MET A 20 -11.01 6.51 21.26
CA MET A 20 -10.90 7.68 22.13
C MET A 20 -11.56 8.89 21.43
N PRO A 21 -12.56 9.52 22.07
CA PRO A 21 -13.34 10.60 21.49
C PRO A 21 -12.67 11.96 21.68
N TRP A 22 -12.78 12.79 20.65
CA TRP A 22 -12.61 14.23 20.69
C TRP A 22 -13.88 14.89 21.27
N ASN A 23 -13.77 15.76 22.31
CA ASN A 23 -14.47 17.06 22.40
C ASN A 23 -14.10 17.88 23.68
N PRO A 24 -14.58 19.15 23.89
CA PRO A 24 -13.69 20.31 23.96
C PRO A 24 -13.95 21.23 25.18
N LEU A 25 -13.33 22.43 25.15
CA LEU A 25 -13.64 23.67 25.91
C LEU A 25 -13.14 23.72 27.38
N LEU A 26 -12.14 24.58 27.66
CA LEU A 26 -12.27 25.93 28.26
C LEU A 26 -12.80 25.89 29.71
N HIS A 27 -12.28 26.59 30.72
CA HIS A 27 -11.60 27.88 30.83
C HIS A 27 -11.11 27.99 32.28
N ARG A 28 -10.03 28.75 32.55
CA ARG A 28 -10.11 30.02 33.32
C ARG A 28 -8.73 30.68 33.54
N LYS A 29 -8.62 31.88 32.92
CA LYS A 29 -8.09 33.19 33.42
C LYS A 29 -6.57 33.25 33.74
N LYS A 30 -5.78 34.19 33.21
CA LYS A 30 -5.94 35.65 32.93
C LYS A 30 -4.99 36.07 31.77
N ALA A 31 -5.41 36.73 30.69
CA ALA A 31 -5.35 38.19 30.38
C ALA A 31 -4.00 38.86 30.73
N ILE A 32 -3.22 39.55 29.86
CA ILE A 32 -3.48 40.77 29.03
C ILE A 32 -2.29 40.90 28.02
N LEU A 33 -2.49 40.94 26.69
CA LEU A 33 -2.49 42.08 25.72
C LEU A 33 -1.17 42.87 25.53
N PHE A 34 -0.71 42.93 24.26
CA PHE A 34 -0.08 44.01 23.44
C PHE A 34 1.04 43.41 22.56
N LEU A 35 0.97 43.27 21.22
CA LEU A 35 0.82 44.20 20.08
C LEU A 35 2.09 44.09 19.21
N ALA A 36 1.93 43.43 18.05
CA ALA A 36 2.76 43.40 16.84
C ALA A 36 4.30 43.23 16.92
N ILE A 37 4.84 42.24 16.19
CA ILE A 37 5.81 42.37 15.08
C ILE A 37 6.40 40.98 14.77
N GLY A 38 6.38 40.60 13.48
CA GLY A 38 7.22 39.54 12.92
C GLY A 38 6.51 38.19 12.77
N GLY A 39 6.13 37.87 11.53
CA GLY A 39 5.69 36.53 11.17
C GLY A 39 6.77 35.52 11.50
N LEU A 40 6.53 34.69 12.51
CA LEU A 40 7.33 33.51 12.76
C LEU A 40 6.94 32.48 11.69
N ILE A 41 7.63 32.54 10.55
CA ILE A 41 7.68 31.44 9.61
C ILE A 41 8.24 30.27 10.41
N LEU A 42 7.36 29.36 10.83
CA LEU A 42 7.76 28.06 11.37
C LEU A 42 8.38 27.32 10.19
N ALA A 43 9.67 27.58 9.95
CA ALA A 43 10.44 26.82 9.00
C ALA A 43 10.33 25.36 9.44
N PRO A 44 9.91 24.43 8.55
CA PRO A 44 9.98 23.01 8.88
C PRO A 44 11.41 22.72 9.31
N PRO A 45 11.64 21.87 10.33
CA PRO A 45 13.00 21.47 10.69
C PRO A 45 13.64 20.94 9.41
N THR A 46 14.61 21.69 8.88
CA THR A 46 15.38 21.23 7.74
C THR A 46 16.19 20.06 8.26
N PHE A 47 15.77 18.86 7.91
CA PHE A 47 16.57 17.65 8.07
C PHE A 47 17.71 17.74 7.05
N THR A 48 18.64 18.68 7.28
CA THR A 48 19.92 18.66 6.60
C THR A 48 20.67 17.52 7.26
N ALA A 49 20.67 16.34 6.63
CA ALA A 49 21.73 15.40 6.87
C ALA A 49 23.03 16.20 6.72
N ASP A 50 23.79 16.32 7.81
CA ASP A 50 25.04 17.06 7.84
C ASP A 50 26.06 16.26 7.02
N ILE A 51 25.96 16.41 5.71
CA ILE A 51 26.80 15.75 4.69
C ILE A 51 28.20 16.38 4.70
N ASP A 52 28.29 17.64 5.14
CA ASP A 52 29.52 18.42 5.18
C ASP A 52 30.56 17.79 6.11
N LYS A 53 30.12 17.12 7.19
CA LYS A 53 31.00 16.39 8.11
C LYS A 53 31.77 15.23 7.47
N TYR A 54 31.33 14.75 6.30
CA TYR A 54 31.97 13.63 5.60
C TYR A 54 32.89 14.08 4.46
N ILE A 55 32.87 15.37 4.09
CA ILE A 55 33.69 15.91 3.00
C ILE A 55 35.17 15.77 3.35
N GLY A 56 35.96 15.21 2.44
CA GLY A 56 37.39 15.01 2.64
C GLY A 56 37.78 13.66 3.26
N LEU A 57 36.83 12.89 3.80
CA LEU A 57 37.08 11.51 4.24
C LEU A 57 37.30 10.59 3.04
N GLN A 58 38.11 9.54 3.21
CA GLN A 58 38.28 8.52 2.18
C GLN A 58 37.19 7.46 2.30
N ILE A 59 36.64 7.05 1.16
CA ILE A 59 35.63 5.99 1.09
C ILE A 59 36.34 4.65 1.26
N SER A 60 36.12 3.98 2.39
CA SER A 60 36.70 2.66 2.66
C SER A 60 35.86 1.55 2.05
N GLN A 61 34.52 1.70 2.06
CA GLN A 61 33.59 0.65 1.64
C GLN A 61 32.40 1.21 0.87
N VAL A 62 31.96 0.46 -0.14
CA VAL A 62 30.73 0.73 -0.90
C VAL A 62 29.87 -0.53 -0.93
N ASN A 63 28.73 -0.46 -0.25
CA ASN A 63 27.79 -1.57 -0.10
C ASN A 63 26.51 -1.31 -0.89
N PHE A 64 25.91 -2.39 -1.40
CA PHE A 64 24.63 -2.34 -2.08
C PHE A 64 23.67 -3.30 -1.38
N LEU A 65 22.54 -2.78 -0.90
CA LEU A 65 21.48 -3.55 -0.26
C LEU A 65 20.22 -3.44 -1.12
N SER A 66 19.59 -4.58 -1.37
CA SER A 66 18.35 -4.67 -2.15
C SER A 66 17.49 -5.81 -1.62
N ASP A 67 16.17 -5.67 -1.76
CA ASP A 67 15.20 -6.71 -1.40
C ASP A 67 15.34 -7.95 -2.33
N ASP A 68 15.71 -7.73 -3.60
CA ASP A 68 16.07 -8.82 -4.53
C ASP A 68 17.59 -9.05 -4.58
N PRO A 69 18.05 -10.28 -4.92
CA PRO A 69 19.43 -10.53 -5.28
C PRO A 69 19.90 -9.61 -6.41
N ILE A 70 20.99 -8.90 -6.15
CA ILE A 70 21.67 -8.01 -7.09
C ILE A 70 23.12 -8.45 -7.25
N GLU A 71 23.72 -8.18 -8.40
CA GLU A 71 25.15 -8.38 -8.64
C GLU A 71 25.91 -7.09 -8.31
N PRO A 72 26.63 -7.00 -7.17
CA PRO A 72 27.24 -5.75 -6.74
C PRO A 72 28.28 -5.25 -7.74
N SER A 73 28.98 -6.14 -8.43
CA SER A 73 29.99 -5.80 -9.44
C SER A 73 29.42 -5.03 -10.63
N LYS A 74 28.19 -5.34 -11.06
CA LYS A 74 27.52 -4.58 -12.14
C LYS A 74 27.23 -3.16 -11.70
N LEU A 75 26.80 -2.97 -10.44
CA LEU A 75 26.44 -1.67 -9.89
C LEU A 75 27.67 -0.82 -9.58
N GLN A 76 28.75 -1.43 -9.09
CA GLN A 76 30.04 -0.75 -8.86
C GLN A 76 30.59 -0.09 -10.13
N GLY A 77 30.40 -0.71 -11.31
CA GLY A 77 30.83 -0.12 -12.58
C GLY A 77 29.94 1.03 -13.09
N ILE A 78 28.74 1.19 -12.53
CA ILE A 78 27.76 2.21 -12.94
C ILE A 78 27.84 3.44 -12.03
N VAL A 79 28.10 3.24 -10.74
CA VAL A 79 28.22 4.34 -9.78
C VAL A 79 29.56 5.08 -9.94
N ALA A 80 29.53 6.39 -9.74
CA ALA A 80 30.73 7.23 -9.68
C ALA A 80 31.44 7.15 -8.31
N VAL A 81 30.86 6.42 -7.35
CA VAL A 81 31.42 6.24 -6.02
C VAL A 81 32.29 4.97 -5.97
N ALA A 82 33.59 5.12 -5.76
CA ALA A 82 34.56 4.03 -5.67
C ALA A 82 35.27 4.00 -4.31
N THR A 83 35.78 2.83 -3.91
CA THR A 83 36.63 2.69 -2.73
C THR A 83 38.00 3.35 -2.95
N GLY A 84 38.57 3.93 -1.90
CA GLY A 84 39.87 4.63 -1.91
C GLY A 84 39.81 6.09 -2.37
N GLN A 85 38.70 6.58 -2.92
CA GLN A 85 38.58 7.97 -3.32
C GLN A 85 38.11 8.86 -2.17
N THR A 86 38.39 10.16 -2.27
CA THR A 86 37.84 11.16 -1.35
C THR A 86 36.34 11.34 -1.57
N PHE A 87 35.57 11.37 -0.50
CA PHE A 87 34.14 11.62 -0.55
C PHE A 87 33.83 13.00 -1.12
N ASP A 88 33.04 13.01 -2.19
CA ASP A 88 32.46 14.20 -2.80
C ASP A 88 30.93 13.99 -2.94
N PRO A 89 30.09 14.87 -2.36
CA PRO A 89 28.65 14.81 -2.52
C PRO A 89 28.18 14.81 -3.99
N ARG A 90 28.95 15.40 -4.91
CA ARG A 90 28.64 15.41 -6.36
C ARG A 90 28.70 14.01 -6.96
N SER A 91 29.64 13.19 -6.52
CA SER A 91 29.80 11.79 -6.97
C SER A 91 28.62 10.94 -6.50
N VAL A 92 28.13 11.15 -5.27
CA VAL A 92 26.92 10.48 -4.77
C VAL A 92 25.70 10.87 -5.61
N ARG A 93 25.51 12.17 -5.84
CA ARG A 93 24.39 12.68 -6.66
C ARG A 93 24.41 12.12 -8.07
N SER A 94 25.59 12.11 -8.71
CA SER A 94 25.76 11.51 -10.04
C SER A 94 25.44 10.02 -10.03
N SER A 95 25.87 9.28 -9.01
CA SER A 95 25.59 7.85 -8.88
C SER A 95 24.10 7.57 -8.75
N ILE A 96 23.40 8.33 -7.91
CA ILE A 96 21.94 8.24 -7.75
C ILE A 96 21.27 8.50 -9.10
N GLN A 97 21.69 9.56 -9.82
CA GLN A 97 21.13 9.89 -11.13
C GLN A 97 21.34 8.76 -12.15
N THR A 98 22.56 8.26 -12.30
CA THR A 98 22.86 7.16 -13.23
C THR A 98 22.05 5.91 -12.90
N LEU A 99 21.92 5.56 -11.61
CA LEU A 99 21.11 4.42 -11.18
C LEU A 99 19.62 4.62 -11.49
N TYR A 100 19.06 5.82 -11.32
CA TYR A 100 17.68 6.11 -11.74
C TYR A 100 17.50 6.02 -13.26
N GLU A 101 18.47 6.46 -14.05
CA GLU A 101 18.44 6.41 -15.52
C GLU A 101 18.39 4.97 -16.05
N THR A 102 18.92 3.99 -15.31
CA THR A 102 18.79 2.56 -15.66
C THR A 102 17.33 2.08 -15.68
N ARG A 103 16.44 2.76 -14.95
CA ARG A 103 15.04 2.34 -14.67
C ARG A 103 14.90 0.98 -13.99
N GLU A 104 16.02 0.38 -13.54
CA GLU A 104 16.03 -0.90 -12.82
C GLU A 104 15.55 -0.75 -11.36
N PHE A 105 15.50 0.49 -10.83
CA PHE A 105 15.17 0.80 -9.45
C PHE A 105 14.03 1.85 -9.36
N SER A 106 13.06 1.60 -8.49
CA SER A 106 11.95 2.51 -8.19
C SER A 106 12.26 3.47 -7.05
N TYR A 107 13.22 3.10 -6.18
CA TYR A 107 13.63 3.89 -5.03
C TYR A 107 15.11 3.65 -4.74
N ILE A 108 15.82 4.72 -4.43
CA ILE A 108 17.25 4.72 -4.13
C ILE A 108 17.46 5.63 -2.92
N GLU A 109 18.12 5.09 -1.91
CA GLU A 109 18.54 5.80 -0.71
C GLU A 109 20.02 5.52 -0.45
N VAL A 110 20.72 6.50 0.11
CA VAL A 110 22.16 6.40 0.35
C VAL A 110 22.43 6.77 1.79
N ASP A 111 23.01 5.84 2.52
CA ASP A 111 23.49 6.05 3.88
C ASP A 111 25.01 6.20 3.86
N ALA A 112 25.51 7.05 4.75
CA ALA A 112 26.94 7.25 4.96
C ALA A 112 27.26 7.12 6.46
N GLU A 113 28.19 6.23 6.77
CA GLU A 113 28.62 5.92 8.13
C GLU A 113 30.15 6.08 8.24
N SER A 114 30.61 6.83 9.24
CA SER A 114 32.04 6.97 9.52
C SER A 114 32.52 5.76 10.31
N LEU A 115 33.50 5.05 9.78
CA LEU A 115 34.21 3.95 10.43
C LEU A 115 35.63 4.39 10.79
N ASP A 116 36.30 3.60 11.63
CA ASP A 116 37.71 3.84 12.01
C ASP A 116 38.65 3.83 10.78
N GLU A 117 38.31 3.06 9.75
CA GLU A 117 39.08 2.90 8.51
C GLU A 117 38.66 3.85 7.38
N GLY A 118 37.71 4.76 7.62
CA GLY A 118 37.20 5.71 6.62
C GLY A 118 35.68 5.73 6.53
N LEU A 119 35.14 6.13 5.38
CA LEU A 119 33.71 6.28 5.17
C LEU A 119 33.11 5.05 4.48
N ALA A 120 32.09 4.44 5.08
CA ALA A 120 31.27 3.42 4.45
C ALA A 120 30.02 4.06 3.84
N ILE A 121 29.78 3.79 2.55
CA ILE A 121 28.60 4.24 1.83
C ILE A 121 27.73 3.04 1.50
N THR A 122 26.46 3.08 1.85
CA THR A 122 25.51 2.01 1.60
C THR A 122 24.37 2.53 0.73
N PHE A 123 24.25 1.97 -0.48
CA PHE A 123 23.12 2.21 -1.36
C PHE A 123 22.00 1.21 -1.03
N ARG A 124 20.85 1.69 -0.57
CA ARG A 124 19.63 0.91 -0.43
C ARG A 124 18.78 1.08 -1.68
N LEU A 125 18.56 -0.01 -2.39
CA LEU A 125 17.92 -0.04 -3.69
C LEU A 125 16.63 -0.85 -3.62
N ARG A 126 15.56 -0.30 -4.17
CA ARG A 126 14.32 -1.05 -4.42
C ARG A 126 14.16 -1.26 -5.92
N PRO A 127 14.16 -2.51 -6.41
CA PRO A 127 13.97 -2.80 -7.81
C PRO A 127 12.63 -2.28 -8.33
N ASN A 128 12.65 -1.84 -9.59
CA ASN A 128 11.45 -1.48 -10.31
C ASN A 128 10.81 -2.74 -10.90
N PHE A 129 9.50 -2.86 -10.71
CA PHE A 129 8.71 -3.98 -11.18
C PHE A 129 7.52 -3.46 -11.97
N PHE A 130 7.03 -4.25 -12.92
CA PHE A 130 5.87 -3.91 -13.74
C PHE A 130 4.80 -4.97 -13.62
N PHE A 131 3.53 -4.58 -13.71
CA PHE A 131 2.45 -5.57 -13.72
C PHE A 131 2.51 -6.42 -15.00
N GLY A 132 2.64 -7.73 -14.83
CA GLY A 132 2.74 -8.68 -15.95
C GLY A 132 1.46 -9.46 -16.19
N ASP A 133 0.77 -9.88 -15.13
CA ASP A 133 -0.42 -10.73 -15.24
C ASP A 133 -1.35 -10.51 -14.03
N PHE A 134 -2.65 -10.70 -14.26
CA PHE A 134 -3.69 -10.62 -13.23
C PHE A 134 -4.58 -11.85 -13.29
N ARG A 135 -4.76 -12.49 -12.15
CA ARG A 135 -5.51 -13.75 -12.04
C ARG A 135 -6.62 -13.64 -11.03
N LEU A 136 -7.66 -14.42 -11.27
CA LEU A 136 -8.74 -14.62 -10.34
C LEU A 136 -8.77 -16.10 -9.97
N GLY A 137 -8.62 -16.40 -8.69
CA GLY A 137 -8.66 -17.76 -8.16
C GLY A 137 -9.71 -17.87 -7.04
N GLY A 138 -9.89 -19.09 -6.54
CA GLY A 138 -10.89 -19.40 -5.51
C GLY A 138 -12.25 -19.75 -6.09
N ASP A 139 -13.33 -19.28 -5.46
CA ASP A 139 -14.69 -19.67 -5.81
C ASP A 139 -15.08 -19.17 -7.21
N PRO A 140 -15.71 -20.02 -8.06
CA PRO A 140 -16.07 -19.68 -9.45
C PRO A 140 -17.34 -18.82 -9.54
N VAL A 141 -17.46 -17.81 -8.69
CA VAL A 141 -18.64 -16.92 -8.63
C VAL A 141 -18.59 -15.81 -9.66
N LEU A 142 -17.39 -15.34 -10.00
CA LEU A 142 -17.19 -14.39 -11.08
C LEU A 142 -16.89 -15.17 -12.36
N ARG A 143 -17.87 -15.20 -13.27
CA ARG A 143 -17.72 -15.82 -14.60
C ARG A 143 -17.01 -14.92 -15.61
N SER A 144 -16.80 -13.65 -15.25
CA SER A 144 -16.16 -12.65 -16.09
C SER A 144 -14.68 -12.50 -15.73
N PRO A 145 -13.78 -12.34 -16.73
CA PRO A 145 -12.39 -12.03 -16.47
C PRO A 145 -12.30 -10.64 -15.84
N LEU A 146 -11.26 -10.43 -15.04
CA LEU A 146 -11.02 -9.17 -14.31
C LEU A 146 -11.00 -7.94 -15.23
N SER A 147 -10.52 -8.10 -16.46
CA SER A 147 -10.49 -7.04 -17.47
C SER A 147 -11.86 -6.49 -17.87
N ARG A 148 -12.96 -7.25 -17.67
CA ARG A 148 -14.31 -6.74 -17.87
C ARG A 148 -14.81 -5.89 -16.71
N LEU A 149 -14.28 -6.10 -15.51
CA LEU A 149 -14.66 -5.33 -14.33
C LEU A 149 -13.94 -3.98 -14.32
N THR A 150 -12.69 -3.95 -14.76
CA THR A 150 -11.89 -2.72 -14.79
C THR A 150 -10.66 -2.82 -15.70
N PRO A 151 -10.17 -1.69 -16.25
CA PRO A 151 -8.87 -1.68 -16.93
C PRO A 151 -7.75 -2.16 -16.00
N LEU A 152 -6.97 -3.12 -16.49
CA LEU A 152 -5.82 -3.66 -15.76
C LEU A 152 -4.57 -2.85 -16.13
N PRO A 153 -3.75 -2.42 -15.15
CA PRO A 153 -2.56 -1.60 -15.38
C PRO A 153 -1.39 -2.45 -15.89
N LEU A 154 -1.62 -3.29 -16.91
CA LEU A 154 -0.61 -4.18 -17.50
C LEU A 154 0.54 -3.36 -18.11
N GLY A 155 1.77 -3.71 -17.76
CA GLY A 155 2.98 -3.00 -18.18
C GLY A 155 3.25 -1.71 -17.42
N GLU A 156 2.34 -1.25 -16.57
CA GLU A 156 2.60 -0.10 -15.68
C GLU A 156 3.48 -0.51 -14.49
N ALA A 157 4.13 0.48 -13.88
CA ALA A 157 4.96 0.25 -12.70
C ALA A 157 4.11 -0.28 -11.54
N TYR A 158 4.60 -1.31 -10.87
CA TYR A 158 3.98 -1.90 -9.71
C TYR A 158 3.87 -0.87 -8.58
N SER A 159 2.67 -0.72 -8.04
CA SER A 159 2.47 0.01 -6.80
C SER A 159 1.49 -0.73 -5.89
N PRO A 160 1.75 -0.78 -4.56
CA PRO A 160 0.81 -1.36 -3.60
C PRO A 160 -0.57 -0.68 -3.65
N LYS A 161 -0.60 0.63 -3.91
CA LYS A 161 -1.83 1.40 -4.03
C LYS A 161 -2.69 0.90 -5.20
N ALA A 162 -2.11 0.67 -6.38
CA ALA A 162 -2.85 0.15 -7.53
C ALA A 162 -3.48 -1.23 -7.24
N VAL A 163 -2.79 -2.11 -6.50
CA VAL A 163 -3.35 -3.39 -6.07
C VAL A 163 -4.54 -3.21 -5.14
N GLN A 164 -4.47 -2.28 -4.18
CA GLN A 164 -5.56 -1.98 -3.26
C GLN A 164 -6.77 -1.38 -3.99
N ASP A 165 -6.53 -0.48 -4.95
CA ASP A 165 -7.59 0.12 -5.76
C ASP A 165 -8.31 -0.96 -6.62
N LEU A 166 -7.56 -1.89 -7.20
CA LEU A 166 -8.13 -3.04 -7.91
C LEU A 166 -8.90 -3.99 -6.98
N LEU A 167 -8.36 -4.28 -5.80
CA LEU A 167 -9.01 -5.11 -4.78
C LEU A 167 -10.40 -4.56 -4.43
N ALA A 168 -10.50 -3.25 -4.21
CA ALA A 168 -11.76 -2.58 -3.91
C ALA A 168 -12.80 -2.77 -5.04
N LYS A 169 -12.37 -2.66 -6.30
CA LYS A 169 -13.25 -2.88 -7.46
C LYS A 169 -13.74 -4.32 -7.57
N VAL A 170 -12.88 -5.30 -7.29
CA VAL A 170 -13.28 -6.72 -7.27
C VAL A 170 -14.30 -6.98 -6.16
N GLN A 171 -14.07 -6.43 -4.97
CA GLN A 171 -15.01 -6.52 -3.85
C GLN A 171 -16.36 -5.85 -4.17
N GLU A 172 -16.34 -4.69 -4.82
CA GLU A 172 -17.54 -4.00 -5.27
C GLU A 172 -18.33 -4.82 -6.29
N ALA A 173 -17.65 -5.41 -7.28
CA ALA A 173 -18.30 -6.29 -8.26
C ALA A 173 -18.98 -7.51 -7.60
N LEU A 174 -18.32 -8.11 -6.60
CA LEU A 174 -18.90 -9.22 -5.82
C LEU A 174 -20.13 -8.77 -5.02
N ARG A 175 -20.08 -7.60 -4.39
CA ARG A 175 -21.22 -7.01 -3.67
C ARG A 175 -22.38 -6.72 -4.61
N ASN A 176 -22.11 -6.16 -5.79
CA ASN A 176 -23.13 -5.91 -6.81
C ASN A 176 -23.79 -7.20 -7.28
N SER A 177 -23.04 -8.31 -7.29
CA SER A 177 -23.55 -9.65 -7.62
C SER A 177 -24.28 -10.34 -6.43
N GLY A 178 -24.44 -9.66 -5.30
CA GLY A 178 -25.12 -10.17 -4.10
C GLY A 178 -24.23 -10.86 -3.08
N TYR A 179 -22.91 -10.93 -3.27
CA TYR A 179 -21.97 -11.56 -2.35
C TYR A 179 -21.40 -10.54 -1.34
N TYR A 180 -22.23 -10.09 -0.41
CA TYR A 180 -21.84 -9.07 0.58
C TYR A 180 -20.82 -9.54 1.62
N GLN A 181 -20.74 -10.84 1.85
CA GLN A 181 -19.80 -11.45 2.80
C GLN A 181 -18.52 -11.94 2.13
N ALA A 182 -18.34 -11.63 0.83
CA ALA A 182 -17.18 -12.08 0.09
C ALA A 182 -15.88 -11.52 0.68
N LYS A 183 -14.87 -12.38 0.79
CA LYS A 183 -13.50 -12.02 1.15
C LYS A 183 -12.63 -12.21 -0.08
N VAL A 184 -11.80 -11.21 -0.35
CA VAL A 184 -10.84 -11.25 -1.45
C VAL A 184 -9.46 -11.01 -0.88
N ILE A 185 -8.53 -11.92 -1.14
CA ILE A 185 -7.16 -11.86 -0.64
C ILE A 185 -6.21 -11.74 -1.84
N PRO A 186 -5.47 -10.62 -1.99
CA PRO A 186 -4.48 -10.50 -3.04
C PRO A 186 -3.22 -11.30 -2.68
N ASN A 187 -2.77 -12.14 -3.61
CA ASN A 187 -1.50 -12.86 -3.60
C ASN A 187 -0.58 -12.24 -4.66
N ILE A 188 0.56 -11.69 -4.24
CA ILE A 188 1.47 -10.95 -5.11
C ILE A 188 2.74 -11.77 -5.31
N GLN A 189 3.05 -12.10 -6.56
CA GLN A 189 4.22 -12.89 -6.93
C GLN A 189 5.17 -12.04 -7.75
N PHE A 190 6.37 -11.81 -7.22
CA PHE A 190 7.44 -11.10 -7.90
C PHE A 190 8.26 -12.06 -8.75
N LEU A 191 8.36 -11.78 -10.04
CA LEU A 191 9.16 -12.54 -11.01
C LEU A 191 10.42 -11.74 -11.32
N SER A 192 11.39 -11.77 -10.39
CA SER A 192 12.59 -10.91 -10.42
C SER A 192 13.40 -11.00 -11.73
N GLN A 193 13.44 -12.20 -12.37
CA GLN A 193 14.13 -12.41 -13.65
C GLN A 193 13.53 -11.58 -14.80
N ARG A 194 12.22 -11.34 -14.78
CA ARG A 194 11.50 -10.62 -15.85
C ARG A 194 11.09 -9.21 -15.41
N LYS A 195 11.36 -8.83 -14.15
CA LYS A 195 10.87 -7.59 -13.53
C LYS A 195 9.35 -7.45 -13.63
N LEU A 196 8.64 -8.58 -13.59
CA LEU A 196 7.18 -8.63 -13.66
C LEU A 196 6.58 -9.02 -12.32
N VAL A 197 5.37 -8.53 -12.08
CA VAL A 197 4.54 -8.90 -10.93
C VAL A 197 3.26 -9.54 -11.44
N THR A 198 2.94 -10.71 -10.90
CA THR A 198 1.65 -11.35 -11.08
C THR A 198 0.82 -11.09 -9.83
N VAL A 199 -0.39 -10.56 -10.00
CA VAL A 199 -1.35 -10.35 -8.90
C VAL A 199 -2.50 -11.32 -9.06
N GLU A 200 -2.67 -12.22 -8.10
CA GLU A 200 -3.78 -13.15 -8.05
C GLU A 200 -4.75 -12.75 -6.93
N PHE A 201 -6.01 -12.54 -7.27
CA PHE A 201 -7.07 -12.29 -6.29
C PHE A 201 -7.75 -13.62 -5.95
N LEU A 202 -7.56 -14.10 -4.73
CA LEU A 202 -8.22 -15.30 -4.22
C LEU A 202 -9.56 -14.91 -3.60
N VAL A 203 -10.65 -15.39 -4.21
CA VAL A 203 -12.03 -15.06 -3.81
C VAL A 203 -12.61 -16.18 -2.96
N GLN A 204 -13.18 -15.80 -1.83
CA GLN A 204 -14.07 -16.61 -1.00
C GLN A 204 -15.41 -15.90 -0.97
N ALA A 205 -16.39 -16.40 -1.72
CA ALA A 205 -17.62 -15.66 -2.01
C ALA A 205 -18.58 -15.62 -0.81
N GLY A 206 -18.65 -16.72 -0.06
CA GLY A 206 -19.65 -16.91 0.98
C GLY A 206 -21.07 -17.01 0.41
N ASP A 207 -22.06 -16.76 1.27
CA ASP A 207 -23.47 -16.85 0.88
C ASP A 207 -23.91 -15.67 0.02
N ARG A 208 -24.66 -15.98 -1.05
CA ARG A 208 -25.28 -14.97 -1.91
C ARG A 208 -26.55 -14.46 -1.23
N ALA A 209 -26.66 -13.14 -1.08
CA ALA A 209 -27.84 -12.52 -0.50
C ALA A 209 -29.07 -12.73 -1.39
N ALA A 210 -30.19 -13.04 -0.74
CA ALA A 210 -31.50 -13.15 -1.35
C ALA A 210 -32.42 -12.04 -0.84
N ILE A 211 -33.36 -11.60 -1.68
CA ILE A 211 -34.34 -10.58 -1.33
C ILE A 211 -35.35 -11.19 -0.34
N SER A 212 -35.32 -10.74 0.92
CA SER A 212 -36.17 -11.29 1.99
C SER A 212 -37.55 -10.63 2.08
N LYS A 213 -37.63 -9.32 1.81
CA LYS A 213 -38.87 -8.56 1.83
C LYS A 213 -38.75 -7.36 0.91
N ILE A 214 -39.81 -7.07 0.16
CA ILE A 214 -39.96 -5.85 -0.61
C ILE A 214 -41.09 -5.03 0.05
N THR A 215 -40.95 -3.72 0.12
CA THR A 215 -41.98 -2.83 0.69
C THR A 215 -42.09 -1.60 -0.17
N LEU A 216 -43.26 -1.40 -0.78
CA LEU A 216 -43.55 -0.20 -1.54
C LEU A 216 -44.04 0.92 -0.60
N ILE A 217 -43.39 2.08 -0.66
CA ILE A 217 -43.79 3.26 0.12
C ILE A 217 -44.38 4.29 -0.85
N GLY A 218 -45.64 4.66 -0.65
CA GLY A 218 -46.36 5.64 -1.46
C GLY A 218 -47.79 5.20 -1.76
N SER A 219 -48.43 5.90 -2.71
CA SER A 219 -49.77 5.57 -3.21
C SER A 219 -49.68 5.16 -4.68
N PRO A 220 -49.20 3.94 -4.98
CA PRO A 220 -49.11 3.47 -6.35
C PRO A 220 -50.49 3.39 -7.01
N LEU A 221 -50.54 3.70 -8.31
CA LEU A 221 -51.75 3.54 -9.14
C LEU A 221 -52.02 2.07 -9.51
N LEU A 222 -51.01 1.21 -9.37
CA LEU A 222 -51.04 -0.22 -9.67
C LEU A 222 -50.93 -1.03 -8.39
N GLU A 223 -51.44 -2.26 -8.40
CA GLU A 223 -51.26 -3.19 -7.29
C GLU A 223 -49.78 -3.57 -7.11
N GLU A 224 -49.35 -3.75 -5.87
CA GLU A 224 -47.96 -4.08 -5.51
C GLU A 224 -47.41 -5.27 -6.31
N LYS A 225 -48.23 -6.31 -6.48
CA LYS A 225 -47.86 -7.50 -7.26
C LYS A 225 -47.55 -7.17 -8.71
N GLU A 226 -48.33 -6.30 -9.34
CA GLU A 226 -48.15 -5.92 -10.75
C GLU A 226 -46.89 -5.06 -10.95
N ILE A 227 -46.56 -4.22 -9.96
CA ILE A 227 -45.33 -3.41 -9.95
C ILE A 227 -44.10 -4.33 -9.83
N LEU A 228 -44.13 -5.27 -8.88
CA LEU A 228 -43.02 -6.19 -8.66
C LEU A 228 -42.78 -7.11 -9.86
N ASP A 229 -43.84 -7.57 -10.52
CA ASP A 229 -43.76 -8.42 -11.73
C ASP A 229 -43.14 -7.64 -12.90
N LYS A 230 -43.51 -6.36 -13.08
CA LYS A 230 -42.89 -5.48 -14.10
C LYS A 230 -41.41 -5.17 -13.79
N MET A 231 -41.06 -5.03 -12.52
CA MET A 231 -39.66 -4.85 -12.08
C MET A 231 -38.87 -6.16 -12.03
N LYS A 232 -39.52 -7.32 -12.31
CA LYS A 232 -38.94 -8.67 -12.21
C LYS A 232 -38.33 -8.97 -10.83
N LEU A 233 -38.85 -8.34 -9.77
CA LEU A 233 -38.38 -8.52 -8.41
C LEU A 233 -39.27 -9.53 -7.67
N HIS A 234 -38.70 -10.66 -7.28
CA HIS A 234 -39.41 -11.67 -6.50
C HIS A 234 -38.73 -11.92 -5.16
N VAL A 235 -39.52 -12.03 -4.09
CA VAL A 235 -39.02 -12.47 -2.77
C VAL A 235 -38.41 -13.87 -2.93
N GLY A 236 -37.17 -14.04 -2.46
CA GLY A 236 -36.37 -15.26 -2.62
C GLY A 236 -35.43 -15.26 -3.84
N SER A 237 -35.55 -14.29 -4.76
CA SER A 237 -34.56 -14.13 -5.84
C SER A 237 -33.23 -13.60 -5.29
N PHE A 238 -32.12 -13.94 -5.95
CA PHE A 238 -30.80 -13.43 -5.58
C PHE A 238 -30.69 -11.95 -5.92
N PHE A 239 -30.07 -11.19 -5.03
CA PHE A 239 -29.80 -9.78 -5.27
C PHE A 239 -28.74 -9.64 -6.38
N ASP A 240 -29.04 -8.82 -7.38
CA ASP A 240 -28.11 -8.46 -8.46
C ASP A 240 -28.38 -7.01 -8.88
N ASN A 241 -27.40 -6.12 -8.64
CA ASN A 241 -27.58 -4.69 -8.80
C ASN A 241 -27.80 -4.28 -10.27
N GLU A 242 -27.23 -5.01 -11.23
CA GLU A 242 -27.46 -4.74 -12.66
C GLU A 242 -28.91 -4.96 -13.06
N SER A 243 -29.59 -5.95 -12.47
CA SER A 243 -31.01 -6.22 -12.76
C SER A 243 -31.98 -5.21 -12.12
N SER A 244 -31.55 -4.54 -11.05
CA SER A 244 -32.37 -3.55 -10.33
C SER A 244 -32.29 -2.14 -10.91
N ASN A 245 -31.24 -1.82 -11.66
CA ASN A 245 -31.06 -0.53 -12.29
C ASN A 245 -31.55 -0.60 -13.74
N GLY A 246 -32.89 -0.64 -13.91
CA GLY A 246 -33.53 -0.82 -15.21
C GLY A 246 -32.97 0.10 -16.29
N ASP A 247 -32.69 -0.49 -17.46
CA ASP A 247 -32.34 0.19 -18.70
C ASP A 247 -33.26 1.41 -18.89
N SER A 248 -32.64 2.60 -18.97
CA SER A 248 -33.30 3.85 -19.34
C SER A 248 -33.49 3.94 -20.86
#